data_AF-A0A835Y018-F1
#
_entry.id   AF-A0A835Y018-F1
#
_cell.length_a   1.000
_cell.length_b   1.000
_cell.length_c   1.000
_cell.angle_alpha   90.00
_cell.angle_beta   90.00
_cell.angle_gamma   90.00
#
_symmetry.space_group_name_H-M   'P 1'
#
loop_
_entity.id
_entity.type
_entity.pdbx_description
1 polymer ?
#
loop_
_entity_poly.entity_id
_entity_poly.type
_entity_poly.pdbx_seq_one_letter_code
_entity_poly.pdbx_strand_id
1 'polypeptide(L)'
;MQSVMQNRAFSAGASARPASRAIPRVACKRVGRSARAQRRGAVEVQAFFNFFTPKPAAAVPSADDRAKPLVEDLIQLTAFTDAGAKCSPEQKEQIAETVIELSRYCMKNPLKSDLLFGEWQVLFSSKPSAVGGPLRKGPGPAVFPGQEARQIISAPNKLVNVVEYKTLGFLPGSNRQFGTIEPISGDTFILNITSGEVQAGVGGAIKKDFDIKRKIKILYLDDQIRVAQFLPSDLQDSERDENGGGDSEDIVFVFQRVNAPAEEDEPKAAAPKAAPRAAPKPAPRRVVVEEDEDEEEEEKPAFTRISSPFGAFGGSRKLESPATVAERQVREQLQRGGTAKLPTPPPSPTRKLAPPAPAVVTRSGSAKVAAAPGTQKGKPVPVEDPREARRRQQEEERARKAAEAEARAAEAKKSAAAKEAEAKKIAAQKEVEKKKAEAEAKKVAALKEAEAKKAAAAKEAEAKRIAAQKEAEAKKQAAIRELLADLAEEIKERTAAARDALKELKDIERSAAAGLKEVSGARSKVEEAESDVKSVQDALDAALAKRNAAAKDAQAAKDVVVAAEKALRTVVTGKK
;
A
#
# COMPACT_ATOMS: atom_id res chain seq x y z
N MET A 1 -23.05 46.00 -58.71
CA MET A 1 -21.59 45.89 -58.59
C MET A 1 -21.29 44.47 -58.14
N GLN A 2 -21.27 43.47 -59.04
CA GLN A 2 -20.07 43.03 -59.81
C GLN A 2 -18.87 42.87 -58.84
N SER A 3 -18.33 41.70 -58.56
CA SER A 3 -17.78 40.69 -59.48
C SER A 3 -17.39 39.41 -58.68
N VAL A 4 -17.72 38.21 -59.17
CA VAL A 4 -16.81 37.19 -59.77
C VAL A 4 -16.21 36.24 -58.71
N MET A 5 -16.75 35.02 -58.53
CA MET A 5 -16.60 33.77 -59.32
C MET A 5 -15.26 33.02 -59.13
N GLN A 6 -15.44 31.74 -58.76
CA GLN A 6 -14.73 30.54 -59.24
C GLN A 6 -13.23 30.36 -58.93
N ASN A 7 -12.91 29.28 -58.21
CA ASN A 7 -12.20 28.17 -58.84
C ASN A 7 -12.34 26.84 -58.08
N ARG A 8 -12.45 25.78 -58.87
CA ARG A 8 -12.77 24.39 -58.53
C ARG A 8 -11.51 23.55 -58.80
N ALA A 9 -11.29 22.56 -57.94
CA ALA A 9 -10.81 21.21 -58.24
C ALA A 9 -9.29 20.86 -58.35
N PHE A 10 -9.05 19.60 -57.92
CA PHE A 10 -7.94 18.67 -58.16
C PHE A 10 -6.58 18.89 -57.48
N SER A 11 -6.23 18.01 -56.52
CA SER A 11 -5.31 16.90 -56.82
C SER A 11 -5.25 15.88 -55.68
N ALA A 12 -5.33 14.60 -56.07
CA ALA A 12 -4.99 13.47 -55.22
C ALA A 12 -3.46 13.34 -55.16
N GLY A 13 -2.91 13.29 -53.95
CA GLY A 13 -1.48 13.08 -53.71
C GLY A 13 -1.28 11.89 -52.78
N ALA A 14 -0.89 10.76 -53.37
CA ALA A 14 -0.48 9.55 -52.66
C ALA A 14 0.74 9.83 -51.77
N SER A 15 0.63 9.53 -50.47
CA SER A 15 1.78 9.59 -49.54
C SER A 15 2.40 8.20 -49.39
N ALA A 16 3.64 8.12 -49.84
CA ALA A 16 4.46 6.92 -49.94
C ALA A 16 4.93 6.41 -48.56
N ARG A 17 4.96 5.09 -48.44
CA ARG A 17 5.60 4.34 -47.36
C ARG A 17 7.12 4.55 -47.37
N PRO A 18 7.80 4.76 -46.23
CA PRO A 18 9.25 4.72 -46.19
C PRO A 18 9.77 3.28 -46.26
N ALA A 19 10.66 3.07 -47.21
CA ALA A 19 11.33 1.81 -47.52
C ALA A 19 12.23 1.32 -46.37
N SER A 20 12.17 0.01 -46.15
CA SER A 20 13.05 -0.80 -45.32
C SER A 20 14.48 -0.78 -45.87
N ARG A 21 15.43 -0.31 -45.05
CA ARG A 21 16.86 -0.38 -45.35
C ARG A 21 17.39 -1.75 -44.92
N ALA A 22 17.69 -2.59 -45.90
CA ALA A 22 18.30 -3.90 -45.74
C ALA A 22 19.74 -3.77 -45.20
N ILE A 23 20.04 -4.56 -44.16
CA ILE A 23 21.40 -4.78 -43.64
C ILE A 23 21.88 -6.14 -44.19
N PRO A 24 23.09 -6.24 -44.78
CA PRO A 24 23.59 -7.50 -45.32
C PRO A 24 23.98 -8.47 -44.18
N ARG A 25 23.37 -9.66 -44.20
CA ARG A 25 23.75 -10.80 -43.35
C ARG A 25 25.05 -11.42 -43.88
N VAL A 26 26.09 -11.38 -43.05
CA VAL A 26 27.33 -12.15 -43.24
C VAL A 26 27.03 -13.63 -42.98
N ALA A 27 27.18 -14.44 -44.02
CA ALA A 27 27.00 -15.89 -43.99
C ALA A 27 28.26 -16.58 -43.42
N CYS A 28 28.21 -16.99 -42.15
CA CYS A 28 29.17 -17.95 -41.61
C CYS A 28 28.71 -19.38 -41.93
N LYS A 29 29.35 -19.99 -42.94
CA LYS A 29 29.34 -21.44 -43.18
C LYS A 29 29.90 -22.16 -41.95
N ARG A 30 29.06 -22.88 -41.19
CA ARG A 30 29.52 -23.97 -40.32
C ARG A 30 29.22 -25.31 -40.96
N VAL A 31 30.29 -26.06 -41.16
CA VAL A 31 30.34 -27.43 -41.64
C VAL A 31 29.65 -28.32 -40.60
N GLY A 32 28.52 -28.91 -40.97
CA GLY A 32 27.86 -29.97 -40.20
C GLY A 32 28.59 -31.29 -40.43
N ARG A 33 29.32 -31.76 -39.41
CA ARG A 33 29.73 -33.17 -39.32
C ARG A 33 28.61 -33.95 -38.66
N SER A 34 28.02 -34.84 -39.44
CA SER A 34 27.08 -35.86 -38.98
C SER A 34 27.78 -36.85 -38.04
N ALA A 35 27.37 -36.90 -36.78
CA ALA A 35 27.62 -38.04 -35.90
C ALA A 35 26.27 -38.72 -35.65
N ARG A 36 26.13 -39.88 -36.29
CA ARG A 36 25.00 -40.80 -36.20
C ARG A 36 25.07 -41.51 -34.85
N ALA A 37 24.45 -40.93 -33.82
CA ALA A 37 24.28 -41.59 -32.52
C ALA A 37 22.97 -42.37 -32.49
N GLN A 38 23.10 -43.67 -32.20
CA GLN A 38 22.06 -44.69 -32.22
C GLN A 38 20.94 -44.36 -31.23
N ARG A 39 19.69 -44.47 -31.70
CA ARG A 39 18.49 -44.54 -30.86
C ARG A 39 18.53 -45.84 -30.06
N ARG A 40 18.73 -45.76 -28.75
CA ARG A 40 18.32 -46.81 -27.80
C ARG A 40 17.03 -46.35 -27.13
N GLY A 41 16.00 -47.19 -27.20
CA GLY A 41 14.68 -46.91 -26.66
C GLY A 41 14.75 -46.59 -25.17
N ALA A 42 14.17 -45.45 -24.80
CA ALA A 42 13.85 -45.14 -23.42
C ALA A 42 12.71 -46.07 -23.01
N VAL A 43 13.03 -47.06 -22.19
CA VAL A 43 12.05 -47.80 -21.41
C VAL A 43 11.54 -46.81 -20.36
N GLU A 44 10.30 -46.38 -20.52
CA GLU A 44 9.58 -45.56 -19.55
C GLU A 44 9.29 -46.43 -18.33
N VAL A 45 10.24 -46.45 -17.39
CA VAL A 45 10.02 -47.03 -16.06
C VAL A 45 9.13 -46.05 -15.33
N GLN A 46 7.83 -46.34 -15.32
CA GLN A 46 6.85 -45.75 -14.40
C GLN A 46 7.25 -46.14 -12.97
N ALA A 47 8.22 -45.41 -12.41
CA ALA A 47 8.66 -45.60 -11.05
C ALA A 47 7.62 -44.94 -10.12
N PHE A 48 7.01 -45.77 -9.28
CA PHE A 48 6.08 -45.41 -8.21
C PHE A 48 6.75 -44.59 -7.09
N PHE A 49 7.29 -43.41 -7.42
CA PHE A 49 7.76 -42.41 -6.44
C PHE A 49 6.61 -41.46 -6.06
N ASN A 50 5.50 -42.00 -5.56
CA ASN A 50 4.46 -41.22 -4.86
C ASN A 50 4.88 -40.84 -3.42
N PHE A 51 6.18 -40.70 -3.16
CA PHE A 51 6.72 -40.22 -1.87
C PHE A 51 6.92 -38.70 -1.82
N PHE A 52 6.66 -37.99 -2.94
CA PHE A 52 6.74 -36.53 -3.06
C PHE A 52 5.42 -35.86 -3.46
N THR A 53 4.29 -36.56 -3.43
CA THR A 53 3.02 -35.84 -3.34
C THR A 53 3.01 -35.18 -1.97
N PRO A 54 3.04 -33.83 -1.85
CA PRO A 54 2.95 -33.17 -0.55
C PRO A 54 1.72 -33.75 0.12
N LYS A 55 1.92 -34.34 1.31
CA LYS A 55 0.83 -34.85 2.14
C LYS A 55 -0.25 -33.76 2.12
N PRO A 56 -1.49 -34.06 1.68
CA PRO A 56 -2.54 -33.05 1.60
C PRO A 56 -2.56 -32.33 2.93
N ALA A 57 -2.38 -31.00 2.87
CA ALA A 57 -2.22 -30.15 4.04
C ALA A 57 -3.23 -30.62 5.08
N ALA A 58 -2.73 -31.11 6.21
CA ALA A 58 -3.59 -31.60 7.28
C ALA A 58 -4.60 -30.49 7.55
N ALA A 59 -5.89 -30.84 7.54
CA ALA A 59 -6.99 -29.90 7.72
C ALA A 59 -6.59 -28.93 8.83
N VAL A 60 -6.44 -27.66 8.46
CA VAL A 60 -6.03 -26.60 9.38
C VAL A 60 -6.96 -26.72 10.59
N PRO A 61 -6.44 -26.79 11.83
CA PRO A 61 -7.29 -26.92 13.00
C PRO A 61 -8.32 -25.81 12.94
N SER A 62 -9.59 -26.19 12.75
CA SER A 62 -10.69 -25.23 12.63
C SER A 62 -10.69 -24.38 13.88
N ALA A 63 -10.77 -23.06 13.71
CA ALA A 63 -10.94 -22.16 14.84
C ALA A 63 -12.07 -22.64 15.75
N ASP A 64 -11.90 -22.41 17.06
CA ASP A 64 -12.87 -22.83 18.06
C ASP A 64 -14.26 -22.30 17.69
N ASP A 65 -15.27 -23.17 17.62
CA ASP A 65 -16.62 -22.80 17.19
C ASP A 65 -17.24 -21.69 18.06
N ARG A 66 -16.74 -21.51 19.30
CA ARG A 66 -17.14 -20.45 20.23
C ARG A 66 -16.61 -19.07 19.85
N ALA A 67 -15.51 -18.98 19.09
CA ALA A 67 -14.96 -17.71 18.65
C ALA A 67 -15.75 -17.13 17.46
N LYS A 68 -16.40 -17.97 16.66
CA LYS A 68 -17.18 -17.57 15.48
C LYS A 68 -18.22 -16.46 15.73
N PRO A 69 -19.11 -16.54 16.74
CA PRO A 69 -20.04 -15.44 17.01
C PRO A 69 -19.31 -14.13 17.36
N LEU A 70 -18.21 -14.19 18.12
CA LEU A 70 -17.42 -13.01 18.47
C LEU A 70 -16.71 -12.39 17.26
N VAL A 71 -16.28 -13.23 16.30
CA VAL A 71 -15.70 -12.78 15.02
C VAL A 71 -16.75 -12.03 14.20
N GLU A 72 -17.95 -12.60 14.09
CA GLU A 72 -19.07 -11.99 13.36
C GLU A 72 -19.48 -10.65 14.02
N ASP A 73 -19.63 -10.62 15.33
CA ASP A 73 -19.94 -9.41 16.10
C ASP A 73 -18.86 -8.34 15.90
N LEU A 74 -17.57 -8.71 15.92
CA LEU A 74 -16.46 -7.78 15.69
C LEU A 74 -16.46 -7.21 14.26
N ILE A 75 -16.78 -8.03 13.25
CA ILE A 75 -16.91 -7.57 11.86
C ILE A 75 -18.07 -6.58 11.75
N GLN A 76 -19.22 -6.89 12.34
CA GLN A 76 -20.39 -6.02 12.32
C GLN A 76 -20.13 -4.68 13.02
N LEU A 77 -19.50 -4.71 14.20
CA LEU A 77 -19.11 -3.49 14.93
C LEU A 77 -18.12 -2.62 14.16
N THR A 78 -17.26 -3.23 13.34
CA THR A 78 -16.18 -2.50 12.64
C THR A 78 -16.52 -2.08 11.21
N ALA A 79 -17.52 -2.71 10.57
CA ALA A 79 -17.87 -2.53 9.16
C ALA A 79 -18.07 -1.06 8.71
N PHE A 80 -18.61 -0.21 9.58
CA PHE A 80 -18.95 1.19 9.24
C PHE A 80 -18.05 2.24 9.92
N THR A 81 -16.95 1.80 10.54
CA THR A 81 -16.13 2.70 11.38
C THR A 81 -15.08 3.50 10.61
N ASP A 82 -14.90 3.25 9.30
CA ASP A 82 -13.86 3.87 8.46
C ASP A 82 -12.47 3.75 9.11
N ALA A 83 -12.04 2.51 9.36
CA ALA A 83 -10.81 2.18 10.08
C ALA A 83 -10.71 2.83 11.47
N GLY A 84 -11.85 3.00 12.15
CA GLY A 84 -11.98 3.61 13.48
C GLY A 84 -12.18 5.14 13.49
N ALA A 85 -12.13 5.83 12.34
CA ALA A 85 -12.28 7.29 12.28
C ALA A 85 -13.68 7.78 12.69
N LYS A 86 -14.72 7.00 12.42
CA LYS A 86 -16.12 7.32 12.72
C LYS A 86 -16.66 6.60 13.96
N CYS A 87 -15.81 5.88 14.68
CA CYS A 87 -16.22 5.05 15.81
C CYS A 87 -16.47 5.89 17.07
N SER A 88 -17.64 5.71 17.71
CA SER A 88 -17.98 6.36 18.97
C SER A 88 -17.11 5.81 20.12
N PRO A 89 -16.91 6.55 21.23
CA PRO A 89 -16.12 6.03 22.36
C PRO A 89 -16.73 4.74 22.95
N GLU A 90 -18.05 4.63 23.01
CA GLU A 90 -18.76 3.43 23.49
C GLU A 90 -18.52 2.23 22.57
N GLN A 91 -18.56 2.43 21.24
CA GLN A 91 -18.24 1.38 20.28
C GLN A 91 -16.78 0.92 20.41
N LYS A 92 -15.84 1.84 20.69
CA LYS A 92 -14.43 1.47 20.91
C LYS A 92 -14.25 0.59 22.14
N GLU A 93 -15.02 0.86 23.20
CA GLU A 93 -15.01 0.03 24.42
C GLU A 93 -15.57 -1.37 24.15
N GLN A 94 -16.71 -1.46 23.47
CA GLN A 94 -17.30 -2.74 23.05
C GLN A 94 -16.32 -3.56 22.17
N ILE A 95 -15.69 -2.91 21.18
CA ILE A 95 -14.67 -3.56 20.34
C ILE A 95 -13.49 -4.05 21.20
N ALA A 96 -13.04 -3.26 22.18
CA ALA A 96 -11.96 -3.65 23.07
C ALA A 96 -12.34 -4.87 23.93
N GLU A 97 -13.56 -4.91 24.48
CA GLU A 97 -14.08 -6.05 25.24
C GLU A 97 -14.14 -7.33 24.39
N THR A 98 -14.71 -7.25 23.18
CA THR A 98 -14.77 -8.38 22.25
C THR A 98 -13.37 -8.87 21.86
N VAL A 99 -12.41 -7.96 21.65
CA VAL A 99 -11.02 -8.32 21.36
C VAL A 99 -10.37 -9.03 22.55
N ILE A 100 -10.60 -8.57 23.78
CA ILE A 100 -10.09 -9.22 24.99
C ILE A 100 -10.66 -10.64 25.11
N GLU A 101 -11.95 -10.83 24.84
CA GLU A 101 -12.57 -12.15 24.86
C GLU A 101 -12.02 -13.06 23.75
N LEU A 102 -11.92 -12.56 22.51
CA LEU A 102 -11.34 -13.28 21.37
C LEU A 102 -9.90 -13.71 21.63
N SER A 103 -9.12 -12.90 22.34
CA SER A 103 -7.72 -13.21 22.62
C SER A 103 -7.52 -14.54 23.39
N ARG A 104 -8.54 -15.00 24.12
CA ARG A 104 -8.55 -16.28 24.85
C ARG A 104 -8.58 -17.49 23.93
N TYR A 105 -9.09 -17.34 22.72
CA TYR A 105 -9.23 -18.38 21.69
C TYR A 105 -8.09 -18.35 20.65
N CYS A 106 -7.04 -17.55 20.90
CA CYS A 106 -5.91 -17.47 19.98
C CYS A 106 -5.09 -18.77 19.97
N MET A 107 -4.64 -19.16 18.77
CA MET A 107 -3.74 -20.30 18.61
C MET A 107 -2.37 -20.04 19.27
N LYS A 108 -1.70 -21.09 19.77
CA LYS A 108 -0.46 -20.95 20.58
C LYS A 108 0.74 -20.31 19.84
N ASN A 109 0.79 -20.38 18.50
CA ASN A 109 1.90 -19.86 17.69
C ASN A 109 1.38 -19.30 16.36
N PRO A 110 0.69 -18.15 16.35
CA PRO A 110 0.09 -17.61 15.13
C PRO A 110 1.13 -17.28 14.05
N LEU A 111 2.38 -16.97 14.43
CA LEU A 111 3.44 -16.67 13.47
C LEU A 111 3.95 -17.86 12.65
N LYS A 112 3.62 -19.08 13.07
CA LYS A 112 3.91 -20.30 12.31
C LYS A 112 2.73 -20.76 11.45
N SER A 113 1.58 -20.10 11.58
CA SER A 113 0.37 -20.46 10.87
C SER A 113 0.41 -19.91 9.45
N ASP A 114 0.06 -20.75 8.47
CA ASP A 114 -0.08 -20.31 7.07
C ASP A 114 -1.21 -19.27 6.91
N LEU A 115 -2.16 -19.25 7.86
CA LEU A 115 -3.23 -18.25 7.89
C LEU A 115 -2.70 -16.83 7.98
N LEU A 116 -1.51 -16.61 8.57
CA LEU A 116 -0.92 -15.27 8.66
C LEU A 116 -0.70 -14.63 7.28
N PHE A 117 -0.39 -15.46 6.28
CA PHE A 117 -0.07 -15.01 4.93
C PHE A 117 -1.34 -14.75 4.11
N GLY A 118 -1.27 -13.72 3.29
CA GLY A 118 -2.38 -13.27 2.45
C GLY A 118 -2.59 -11.77 2.50
N GLU A 119 -3.71 -11.34 1.94
CA GLU A 119 -4.13 -9.95 1.90
C GLU A 119 -5.14 -9.66 3.01
N TRP A 120 -4.89 -8.59 3.75
CA TRP A 120 -5.63 -8.24 4.96
C TRP A 120 -6.12 -6.79 4.87
N GLN A 121 -7.42 -6.55 4.83
CA GLN A 121 -8.01 -5.22 4.89
C GLN A 121 -8.11 -4.75 6.34
N VAL A 122 -7.74 -3.49 6.61
CA VAL A 122 -7.89 -2.89 7.94
C VAL A 122 -9.34 -2.46 8.12
N LEU A 123 -10.07 -3.11 9.03
CA LEU A 123 -11.44 -2.73 9.37
C LEU A 123 -11.48 -1.67 10.47
N PHE A 124 -10.59 -1.78 11.46
CA PHE A 124 -10.57 -0.90 12.62
C PHE A 124 -9.16 -0.68 13.15
N SER A 125 -8.92 0.52 13.67
CA SER A 125 -7.78 0.86 14.51
C SER A 125 -8.26 1.67 15.70
N SER A 126 -7.81 1.35 16.91
CA SER A 126 -8.12 2.15 18.10
C SER A 126 -7.65 3.60 17.95
N LYS A 127 -6.57 3.81 17.18
CA LYS A 127 -6.03 5.11 16.79
C LYS A 127 -6.08 5.29 15.28
N PRO A 128 -7.05 6.04 14.74
CA PRO A 128 -7.23 6.20 13.28
C PRO A 128 -6.02 6.82 12.59
N SER A 129 -5.22 7.63 13.30
CA SER A 129 -3.99 8.22 12.75
C SER A 129 -2.84 7.24 12.59
N ALA A 130 -2.92 6.03 13.16
CA ALA A 130 -1.90 5.00 13.03
C ALA A 130 -2.11 4.11 11.80
N VAL A 131 -3.31 4.13 11.22
CA VAL A 131 -3.56 3.53 9.91
C VAL A 131 -2.83 4.43 8.90
N GLY A 132 -1.80 3.90 8.25
CA GLY A 132 -0.99 4.68 7.30
C GLY A 132 -1.85 5.41 6.27
N GLY A 133 -1.35 6.52 5.75
CA GLY A 133 -2.06 7.31 4.74
C GLY A 133 -1.82 8.82 4.90
N PRO A 134 -1.89 9.59 3.80
CA PRO A 134 -1.75 11.03 3.88
C PRO A 134 -2.92 11.65 4.68
N LEU A 135 -2.56 12.50 5.64
CA LEU A 135 -3.45 13.48 6.28
C LEU A 135 -4.74 12.90 6.91
N ARG A 136 -4.68 11.81 7.68
CA ARG A 136 -5.87 11.32 8.42
C ARG A 136 -6.35 12.24 9.56
N LYS A 137 -5.55 13.24 9.95
CA LYS A 137 -5.93 14.23 10.97
C LYS A 137 -6.44 15.53 10.32
N GLY A 138 -7.31 16.24 11.02
CA GLY A 138 -7.77 17.58 10.65
C GLY A 138 -8.62 17.59 9.36
N PRO A 139 -8.31 18.45 8.37
CA PRO A 139 -9.11 18.55 7.15
C PRO A 139 -8.92 17.38 6.18
N GLY A 140 -7.93 16.50 6.40
CA GLY A 140 -7.58 15.51 5.39
C GLY A 140 -8.58 14.38 5.15
N PRO A 141 -9.44 13.91 6.09
CA PRO A 141 -10.56 13.04 5.74
C PRO A 141 -11.52 13.65 4.72
N ALA A 142 -11.70 14.98 4.71
CA ALA A 142 -12.49 15.67 3.70
C ALA A 142 -11.77 15.72 2.34
N VAL A 143 -10.43 15.76 2.34
CA VAL A 143 -9.61 15.79 1.12
C VAL A 143 -9.36 14.38 0.55
N PHE A 144 -9.39 13.35 1.39
CA PHE A 144 -9.09 11.97 1.01
C PHE A 144 -10.18 11.03 1.53
N PRO A 145 -11.42 11.13 1.03
CA PRO A 145 -12.49 10.22 1.43
C PRO A 145 -12.21 8.79 0.96
N GLY A 146 -12.65 7.81 1.76
CA GLY A 146 -12.63 6.39 1.41
C GLY A 146 -11.23 5.79 1.32
N GLN A 147 -10.39 6.02 2.33
CA GLN A 147 -9.05 5.42 2.36
C GLN A 147 -9.13 3.93 2.70
N GLU A 148 -8.84 3.07 1.74
CA GLU A 148 -8.77 1.63 1.95
C GLU A 148 -7.34 1.23 2.29
N ALA A 149 -7.11 0.86 3.55
CA ALA A 149 -5.83 0.31 3.98
C ALA A 149 -5.87 -1.22 3.91
N ARG A 150 -4.91 -1.79 3.17
CA ARG A 150 -4.66 -3.22 3.05
C ARG A 150 -3.23 -3.53 3.49
N GLN A 151 -3.01 -4.71 4.02
CA GLN A 151 -1.71 -5.22 4.40
C GLN A 151 -1.54 -6.61 3.77
N ILE A 152 -0.53 -6.75 2.95
CA ILE A 152 -0.20 -7.99 2.27
C ILE A 152 1.00 -8.58 2.99
N ILE A 153 0.84 -9.79 3.54
CA ILE A 153 1.94 -10.54 4.15
C ILE A 153 2.26 -11.72 3.26
N SER A 154 3.45 -11.74 2.69
CA SER A 154 3.93 -12.81 1.81
C SER A 154 5.11 -13.55 2.45
N ALA A 155 5.11 -14.87 2.30
CA ALA A 155 6.23 -15.70 2.72
C ALA A 155 7.53 -15.31 1.97
N PRO A 156 8.72 -15.44 2.59
CA PRO A 156 8.93 -15.85 3.97
C PRO A 156 8.67 -14.76 5.02
N ASN A 157 8.96 -13.48 4.75
CA ASN A 157 8.87 -12.39 5.74
C ASN A 157 8.61 -11.02 5.09
N LYS A 158 7.90 -10.96 3.96
CA LYS A 158 7.65 -9.71 3.23
C LYS A 158 6.32 -9.13 3.66
N LEU A 159 6.30 -7.83 3.93
CA LEU A 159 5.10 -7.08 4.26
C LEU A 159 4.96 -5.89 3.33
N VAL A 160 3.77 -5.71 2.78
CA VAL A 160 3.43 -4.56 1.95
C VAL A 160 2.15 -3.94 2.50
N ASN A 161 2.26 -2.75 3.09
CA ASN A 161 1.08 -1.96 3.42
C ASN A 161 0.70 -1.17 2.18
N VAL A 162 -0.55 -1.26 1.74
CA VAL A 162 -1.09 -0.52 0.60
C VAL A 162 -2.26 0.30 1.12
N VAL A 163 -2.22 1.61 0.91
CA VAL A 163 -3.31 2.51 1.25
C VAL A 163 -3.76 3.16 -0.04
N GLU A 164 -4.92 2.78 -0.51
CA GLU A 164 -5.55 3.37 -1.69
C GLU A 164 -6.45 4.53 -1.24
N TYR A 165 -6.39 5.65 -1.93
CA TYR A 165 -7.17 6.84 -1.58
C TYR A 165 -7.58 7.61 -2.83
N LYS A 166 -8.62 8.44 -2.71
CA LYS A 166 -9.04 9.37 -3.77
C LYS A 166 -8.86 10.80 -3.29
N THR A 167 -7.90 11.52 -3.85
CA THR A 167 -7.71 12.95 -3.58
C THR A 167 -8.89 13.74 -4.15
N LEU A 168 -9.51 14.57 -3.30
CA LEU A 168 -10.75 15.31 -3.56
C LEU A 168 -11.92 14.42 -4.05
N GLY A 169 -11.86 13.11 -3.79
CA GLY A 169 -12.87 12.15 -4.23
C GLY A 169 -12.75 11.67 -5.69
N PHE A 170 -11.87 12.25 -6.52
CA PHE A 170 -11.80 11.92 -7.95
C PHE A 170 -10.42 11.49 -8.47
N LEU A 171 -9.32 11.95 -7.86
CA LEU A 171 -7.97 11.57 -8.29
C LEU A 171 -7.50 10.33 -7.53
N PRO A 172 -7.37 9.16 -8.17
CA PRO A 172 -6.83 7.98 -7.50
C PRO A 172 -5.37 8.21 -7.12
N GLY A 173 -5.02 7.80 -5.90
CA GLY A 173 -3.68 7.75 -5.38
C GLY A 173 -3.47 6.48 -4.57
N SER A 174 -2.21 6.10 -4.38
CA SER A 174 -1.86 5.00 -3.50
C SER A 174 -0.60 5.32 -2.71
N ASN A 175 -0.49 4.75 -1.52
CA ASN A 175 0.72 4.76 -0.72
C ASN A 175 1.08 3.31 -0.40
N ARG A 176 2.24 2.86 -0.87
CA ARG A 176 2.75 1.51 -0.64
C ARG A 176 3.94 1.60 0.28
N GLN A 177 3.94 0.88 1.39
CA GLN A 177 5.11 0.76 2.27
C GLN A 177 5.58 -0.68 2.26
N PHE A 178 6.88 -0.87 2.06
CA PHE A 178 7.54 -2.17 2.01
C PHE A 178 8.34 -2.40 3.29
N GLY A 179 8.12 -3.55 3.90
CA GLY A 179 8.81 -3.94 5.12
C GLY A 179 9.07 -5.43 5.23
N THR A 180 9.78 -5.78 6.29
CA THR A 180 10.05 -7.16 6.67
C THR A 180 9.57 -7.43 8.08
N ILE A 181 9.19 -8.68 8.33
CA ILE A 181 8.75 -9.17 9.63
C ILE A 181 9.87 -10.00 10.25
N GLU A 182 10.26 -9.69 11.49
CA GLU A 182 11.24 -10.45 12.26
C GLU A 182 10.55 -11.05 13.50
N PRO A 183 10.34 -12.38 13.57
CA PRO A 183 9.67 -13.00 14.70
C PRO A 183 10.54 -12.92 15.96
N ILE A 184 9.94 -12.49 17.09
CA ILE A 184 10.60 -12.44 18.41
C ILE A 184 10.15 -13.64 19.26
N SER A 185 8.83 -13.89 19.29
CA SER A 185 8.18 -14.98 20.05
C SER A 185 7.19 -15.71 19.14
N GLY A 186 6.35 -16.60 19.70
CA GLY A 186 5.32 -17.31 18.93
C GLY A 186 4.20 -16.39 18.41
N ASP A 187 3.97 -15.28 19.09
CA ASP A 187 2.88 -14.32 18.88
C ASP A 187 3.35 -12.90 18.58
N THR A 188 4.62 -12.57 18.80
CA THR A 188 5.17 -11.21 18.70
C THR A 188 6.28 -11.12 17.68
N PHE A 189 6.30 -10.05 16.88
CA PHE A 189 7.30 -9.79 15.86
C PHE A 189 7.68 -8.30 15.80
N ILE A 190 8.84 -8.00 15.21
CA ILE A 190 9.25 -6.66 14.84
C ILE A 190 8.87 -6.42 13.38
N LEU A 191 8.15 -5.34 13.12
CA LEU A 191 7.87 -4.82 11.81
C LEU A 191 8.95 -3.79 11.44
N ASN A 192 9.74 -4.07 10.41
CA ASN A 192 10.78 -3.19 9.88
C ASN A 192 10.32 -2.63 8.52
N ILE A 193 9.85 -1.39 8.47
CA ILE A 193 9.50 -0.71 7.20
C ILE A 193 10.71 0.07 6.71
N THR A 194 11.18 -0.25 5.50
CA THR A 194 12.44 0.28 4.94
C THR A 194 12.23 1.30 3.82
N SER A 195 11.16 1.16 3.06
CA SER A 195 10.88 2.04 1.92
C SER A 195 9.39 2.15 1.67
N GLY A 196 8.98 3.22 1.00
CA GLY A 196 7.62 3.37 0.52
C GLY A 196 7.54 4.19 -0.76
N GLU A 197 6.43 4.02 -1.44
CA GLU A 197 6.11 4.62 -2.72
C GLU A 197 4.77 5.35 -2.56
N VAL A 198 4.81 6.68 -2.66
CA VAL A 198 3.62 7.52 -2.65
C VAL A 198 3.32 7.92 -4.08
N GLN A 199 2.16 7.51 -4.59
CA GLN A 199 1.63 7.93 -5.88
C GLN A 199 0.44 8.84 -5.63
N ALA A 200 0.61 10.14 -5.90
CA ALA A 200 -0.45 11.14 -5.81
C ALA A 200 -0.76 11.68 -7.22
N GLY A 201 -1.93 11.32 -7.77
CA GLY A 201 -2.41 11.82 -9.06
C GLY A 201 -1.54 11.41 -10.27
N VAL A 202 -1.38 12.34 -11.23
CA VAL A 202 -0.65 12.13 -12.51
C VAL A 202 0.88 12.24 -12.34
N GLY A 203 1.36 12.51 -11.13
CA GLY A 203 2.77 12.40 -10.77
C GLY A 203 3.15 10.94 -10.60
N GLY A 204 4.27 10.51 -11.22
CA GLY A 204 4.79 9.15 -10.99
C GLY A 204 5.06 8.89 -9.50
N ALA A 205 5.21 7.62 -9.13
CA ALA A 205 5.47 7.22 -7.75
C ALA A 205 6.75 7.86 -7.20
N ILE A 206 6.65 8.53 -6.05
CA ILE A 206 7.78 9.11 -5.32
C ILE A 206 8.23 8.08 -4.28
N LYS A 207 9.50 7.69 -4.35
CA LYS A 207 10.12 6.80 -3.36
C LYS A 207 10.56 7.63 -2.15
N LYS A 208 10.14 7.21 -0.95
CA LYS A 208 10.61 7.73 0.34
C LYS A 208 11.19 6.55 1.13
N ASP A 209 12.38 6.71 1.66
CA ASP A 209 12.99 5.72 2.55
C ASP A 209 12.48 5.96 3.97
N PHE A 210 12.25 4.88 4.71
CA PHE A 210 11.77 4.91 6.10
C PHE A 210 12.67 4.01 6.94
N ASP A 211 12.82 4.32 8.23
CA ASP A 211 13.42 3.41 9.21
C ASP A 211 12.48 3.33 10.40
N ILE A 212 11.40 2.58 10.20
CA ILE A 212 10.33 2.41 11.20
C ILE A 212 10.42 0.99 11.73
N LYS A 213 10.65 0.86 13.03
CA LYS A 213 10.67 -0.42 13.75
C LYS A 213 9.59 -0.44 14.82
N ARG A 214 8.60 -1.31 14.68
CA ARG A 214 7.48 -1.43 15.63
C ARG A 214 7.33 -2.85 16.13
N LYS A 215 7.09 -3.02 17.44
CA LYS A 215 6.82 -4.33 18.04
C LYS A 215 5.32 -4.61 18.00
N ILE A 216 4.93 -5.71 17.36
CA ILE A 216 3.53 -6.08 17.14
C ILE A 216 3.27 -7.46 17.73
N LYS A 217 2.20 -7.59 18.53
CA LYS A 217 1.70 -8.85 19.09
C LYS A 217 0.39 -9.23 18.40
N ILE A 218 0.28 -10.47 17.92
CA ILE A 218 -0.96 -11.02 17.38
C ILE A 218 -1.81 -11.50 18.56
N LEU A 219 -2.99 -10.89 18.73
CA LEU A 219 -3.94 -11.26 19.78
C LEU A 219 -4.88 -12.37 19.34
N TYR A 220 -5.25 -12.41 18.07
CA TYR A 220 -6.13 -13.44 17.50
C TYR A 220 -5.81 -13.59 16.00
N LEU A 221 -5.92 -14.81 15.48
CA LEU A 221 -5.70 -15.12 14.06
C LEU A 221 -6.62 -16.28 13.64
N ASP A 222 -7.38 -16.03 12.59
CA ASP A 222 -8.28 -17.00 11.97
C ASP A 222 -8.22 -16.87 10.43
N ASP A 223 -9.08 -17.57 9.72
CA ASP A 223 -9.27 -17.46 8.27
C ASP A 223 -9.95 -16.16 7.85
N GLN A 224 -10.84 -15.61 8.68
CA GLN A 224 -11.59 -14.38 8.38
C GLN A 224 -10.96 -13.12 8.96
N ILE A 225 -10.46 -13.17 10.19
CA ILE A 225 -9.93 -11.98 10.87
C ILE A 225 -8.57 -12.23 11.52
N ARG A 226 -7.83 -11.14 11.70
CA ARG A 226 -6.62 -11.10 12.50
C ARG A 226 -6.64 -9.85 13.35
N VAL A 227 -6.34 -10.01 14.64
CA VAL A 227 -6.23 -8.90 15.58
C VAL A 227 -4.79 -8.75 16.01
N ALA A 228 -4.24 -7.54 15.88
CA ALA A 228 -2.88 -7.22 16.26
C ALA A 228 -2.83 -6.01 17.18
N GLN A 229 -1.95 -6.05 18.17
CA GLN A 229 -1.70 -4.98 19.13
C GLN A 229 -0.28 -4.47 18.94
N PHE A 230 -0.12 -3.16 18.81
CA PHE A 230 1.18 -2.51 18.82
C PHE A 230 1.59 -2.35 20.27
N LEU A 231 2.73 -2.95 20.62
CA LEU A 231 3.30 -2.81 21.95
C LEU A 231 4.16 -1.54 21.98
N PRO A 232 4.16 -0.79 23.09
CA PRO A 232 5.09 0.30 23.29
C PRO A 232 6.52 -0.25 23.18
N SER A 233 7.34 0.41 22.37
CA SER A 233 8.73 0.02 22.18
C SER A 233 9.63 1.25 22.16
N ASP A 234 10.80 1.11 22.76
CA ASP A 234 11.89 2.10 22.72
C ASP A 234 12.64 2.09 21.38
N LEU A 235 12.10 1.40 20.38
CA LEU A 235 12.69 1.30 19.05
C LEU A 235 12.50 2.62 18.29
N GLN A 236 13.49 2.94 17.44
CA GLN A 236 13.45 4.12 16.58
C GLN A 236 12.27 4.01 15.60
N ASP A 237 11.43 5.04 15.58
CA ASP A 237 10.32 5.19 14.66
C ASP A 237 10.34 6.62 14.11
N SER A 238 10.86 6.77 12.89
CA SER A 238 10.94 8.08 12.23
C SER A 238 9.56 8.75 12.00
N GLU A 239 8.48 7.96 11.93
CA GLU A 239 7.11 8.49 11.76
C GLU A 239 6.49 8.97 13.08
N ARG A 240 7.01 8.49 14.22
CA ARG A 240 6.51 8.86 15.56
C ARG A 240 6.67 10.36 15.81
N ASP A 241 7.83 10.90 15.44
CA ASP A 241 8.18 12.31 15.61
C ASP A 241 7.31 13.22 14.71
N GLU A 242 7.00 12.79 13.48
CA GLU A 242 6.17 13.57 12.55
C GLU A 242 4.68 13.58 12.95
N ASN A 243 4.18 12.49 13.55
CA ASN A 243 2.75 12.34 13.84
C ASN A 243 2.33 12.78 15.26
N GLY A 244 3.26 13.24 16.09
CA GLY A 244 3.01 13.71 17.46
C GLY A 244 2.45 12.62 18.37
N GLY A 245 2.91 11.37 18.20
CA GLY A 245 2.46 10.23 19.01
C GLY A 245 3.19 10.18 20.35
N GLY A 246 2.49 10.44 21.44
CA GLY A 246 2.97 10.16 22.80
C GLY A 246 3.18 8.65 23.03
N ASP A 247 4.08 8.32 23.96
CA ASP A 247 4.79 7.06 24.05
C ASP A 247 4.01 5.84 24.61
N SER A 248 2.71 5.97 24.88
CA SER A 248 2.06 5.07 25.86
C SER A 248 0.74 4.41 25.43
N GLU A 249 0.27 4.59 24.20
CA GLU A 249 -1.03 4.02 23.82
C GLU A 249 -0.88 2.70 23.09
N ASP A 250 -1.44 1.64 23.67
CA ASP A 250 -1.62 0.35 23.02
C ASP A 250 -2.58 0.52 21.82
N ILE A 251 -2.05 0.37 20.61
CA ILE A 251 -2.85 0.51 19.39
C ILE A 251 -3.31 -0.87 18.94
N VAL A 252 -4.62 -1.09 18.88
CA VAL A 252 -5.22 -2.34 18.44
C VAL A 252 -5.72 -2.17 17.01
N PHE A 253 -5.37 -3.11 16.15
CA PHE A 253 -5.82 -3.22 14.77
C PHE A 253 -6.63 -4.49 14.56
N VAL A 254 -7.77 -4.35 13.89
CA VAL A 254 -8.57 -5.47 13.42
C VAL A 254 -8.47 -5.52 11.90
N PHE A 255 -8.01 -6.66 11.40
CA PHE A 255 -7.88 -6.93 9.98
C PHE A 255 -8.88 -8.00 9.56
N GLN A 256 -9.50 -7.83 8.40
CA GLN A 256 -10.29 -8.86 7.74
C GLN A 256 -9.52 -9.39 6.54
N ARG A 257 -9.53 -10.70 6.34
CA ARG A 257 -8.88 -11.31 5.19
C ARG A 257 -9.66 -10.93 3.94
N VAL A 258 -8.98 -10.36 2.96
CA VAL A 258 -9.55 -10.20 1.63
C VAL A 258 -9.51 -11.59 1.03
N ASN A 259 -10.63 -12.31 1.14
CA ASN A 259 -10.80 -13.53 0.39
C ASN A 259 -10.68 -13.14 -1.07
N ALA A 260 -9.53 -13.45 -1.69
CA ALA A 260 -9.46 -13.48 -3.13
C ALA A 260 -10.68 -14.32 -3.55
N PRO A 261 -11.60 -13.78 -4.38
CA PRO A 261 -12.75 -14.54 -4.83
C PRO A 261 -12.16 -15.86 -5.30
N ALA A 262 -12.50 -16.95 -4.61
CA ALA A 262 -11.96 -18.26 -4.93
C ALA A 262 -12.08 -18.35 -6.44
N GLU A 263 -10.95 -18.43 -7.15
CA GLU A 263 -10.97 -18.61 -8.60
C GLU A 263 -11.96 -19.74 -8.79
N GLU A 264 -13.16 -19.40 -9.29
CA GLU A 264 -14.23 -20.37 -9.44
C GLU A 264 -13.61 -21.40 -10.36
N ASP A 265 -13.20 -22.54 -9.78
CA ASP A 265 -12.57 -23.64 -10.47
C ASP A 265 -13.37 -23.82 -11.76
N GLU A 266 -12.76 -23.48 -12.90
CA GLU A 266 -13.42 -23.60 -14.19
C GLU A 266 -14.10 -24.95 -14.21
N PRO A 267 -15.42 -25.01 -14.47
CA PRO A 267 -16.19 -26.24 -14.30
C PRO A 267 -15.54 -27.34 -15.14
N LYS A 268 -14.85 -28.26 -14.46
CA LYS A 268 -14.26 -29.44 -15.07
C LYS A 268 -15.34 -30.11 -15.90
N ALA A 269 -15.03 -30.18 -17.20
CA ALA A 269 -15.82 -30.73 -18.28
C ALA A 269 -16.85 -31.81 -17.88
N ALA A 270 -18.10 -31.50 -18.20
CA ALA A 270 -19.11 -32.38 -18.79
C ALA A 270 -19.09 -33.87 -18.39
N ALA A 271 -20.02 -34.25 -17.51
CA ALA A 271 -20.60 -35.59 -17.46
C ALA A 271 -22.11 -35.52 -17.85
N PRO A 272 -22.69 -36.58 -18.42
CA PRO A 272 -23.72 -36.47 -19.45
C PRO A 272 -25.15 -36.27 -18.92
N LYS A 273 -25.93 -35.57 -19.76
CA LYS A 273 -27.36 -35.28 -19.66
C LYS A 273 -28.19 -36.50 -19.23
N ALA A 274 -28.85 -36.38 -18.08
CA ALA A 274 -30.03 -37.17 -17.73
C ALA A 274 -31.31 -36.37 -18.04
N ALA A 275 -32.32 -37.10 -18.51
CA ALA A 275 -33.55 -36.66 -19.15
C ALA A 275 -34.48 -35.74 -18.31
N PRO A 276 -35.33 -34.93 -18.97
CA PRO A 276 -36.23 -33.99 -18.28
C PRO A 276 -37.41 -34.72 -17.65
N ARG A 277 -37.58 -34.56 -16.33
CA ARG A 277 -38.80 -34.96 -15.61
C ARG A 277 -39.73 -33.76 -15.42
N ALA A 278 -40.99 -34.05 -15.71
CA ALA A 278 -42.20 -33.24 -15.72
C ALA A 278 -42.32 -32.12 -14.67
N ALA A 279 -42.86 -30.99 -15.16
CA ALA A 279 -43.29 -29.83 -14.39
C ALA A 279 -44.44 -30.13 -13.42
N PRO A 280 -44.42 -29.60 -12.19
CA PRO A 280 -45.58 -29.54 -11.33
C PRO A 280 -46.45 -28.29 -11.60
N LYS A 281 -47.76 -28.48 -11.52
CA LYS A 281 -48.84 -27.49 -11.73
C LYS A 281 -48.81 -26.35 -10.69
N PRO A 282 -49.26 -25.13 -11.04
CA PRO A 282 -49.44 -24.05 -10.08
C PRO A 282 -50.75 -24.20 -9.29
N ALA A 283 -50.67 -24.09 -7.96
CA ALA A 283 -51.80 -24.01 -7.04
C ALA A 283 -52.18 -22.53 -6.77
N PRO A 284 -53.44 -22.24 -6.38
CA PRO A 284 -54.03 -20.91 -6.46
C PRO A 284 -53.59 -19.95 -5.33
N ARG A 285 -53.53 -18.66 -5.71
CA ARG A 285 -53.30 -17.48 -4.87
C ARG A 285 -54.30 -17.42 -3.72
N ARG A 286 -53.79 -17.34 -2.49
CA ARG A 286 -54.54 -16.94 -1.29
C ARG A 286 -54.33 -15.45 -1.08
N VAL A 287 -55.40 -14.68 -1.21
CA VAL A 287 -55.45 -13.26 -0.82
C VAL A 287 -55.47 -13.23 0.70
N VAL A 288 -54.44 -12.65 1.30
CA VAL A 288 -54.43 -12.27 2.71
C VAL A 288 -54.83 -10.80 2.75
N VAL A 289 -55.96 -10.55 3.40
CA VAL A 289 -56.40 -9.23 3.86
C VAL A 289 -55.58 -8.98 5.13
N GLU A 290 -54.66 -8.04 5.08
CA GLU A 290 -54.06 -7.47 6.30
C GLU A 290 -54.97 -6.32 6.72
N GLU A 291 -55.50 -6.46 7.93
CA GLU A 291 -56.34 -5.49 8.62
C GLU A 291 -55.45 -4.38 9.20
N ASP A 292 -55.98 -3.17 9.13
CA ASP A 292 -55.45 -1.95 9.70
C ASP A 292 -55.24 -2.07 11.22
N GLU A 293 -54.03 -1.80 11.70
CA GLU A 293 -53.78 -1.40 13.08
C GLU A 293 -53.14 -0.01 13.08
N ASP A 294 -54.00 0.97 13.37
CA ASP A 294 -53.66 2.35 13.71
C ASP A 294 -52.96 2.38 15.07
N GLU A 295 -51.65 2.65 15.09
CA GLU A 295 -50.96 3.14 16.30
C GLU A 295 -50.43 4.55 16.03
N GLU A 296 -51.21 5.53 16.47
CA GLU A 296 -50.82 6.93 16.64
C GLU A 296 -49.84 7.05 17.83
N GLU A 297 -48.55 7.25 17.56
CA GLU A 297 -47.63 7.85 18.54
C GLU A 297 -47.21 9.25 18.07
N GLU A 298 -47.84 10.26 18.67
CA GLU A 298 -47.40 11.66 18.64
C GLU A 298 -46.10 11.83 19.46
N GLU A 299 -44.96 12.04 18.79
CA GLU A 299 -43.82 12.73 19.42
C GLU A 299 -43.32 13.91 18.58
N LYS A 300 -43.54 15.11 19.13
CA LYS A 300 -43.01 16.39 18.65
C LYS A 300 -41.56 16.55 19.11
N PRO A 301 -40.63 17.02 18.25
CA PRO A 301 -39.47 17.73 18.75
C PRO A 301 -39.63 19.25 18.60
N ALA A 302 -39.39 19.92 19.73
CA ALA A 302 -39.36 21.36 19.88
C ALA A 302 -38.30 22.02 18.99
N PHE A 303 -38.74 22.93 18.11
CA PHE A 303 -37.87 23.75 17.27
C PHE A 303 -37.42 24.99 18.07
N THR A 304 -36.23 24.93 18.68
CA THR A 304 -35.59 26.09 19.32
C THR A 304 -35.03 27.02 18.24
N ARG A 305 -35.67 28.19 18.10
CA ARG A 305 -35.15 29.33 17.32
C ARG A 305 -33.83 29.81 17.93
N ILE A 306 -32.72 29.55 17.24
CA ILE A 306 -31.44 30.24 17.48
C ILE A 306 -31.44 31.51 16.63
N SER A 307 -31.62 32.66 17.29
CA SER A 307 -31.38 33.98 16.73
C SER A 307 -29.88 34.20 16.54
N SER A 308 -29.45 34.38 15.30
CA SER A 308 -28.10 34.87 15.00
C SER A 308 -28.10 36.40 14.90
N PRO A 309 -27.25 37.12 15.65
CA PRO A 309 -26.94 38.50 15.39
C PRO A 309 -25.68 38.56 14.52
N PHE A 310 -25.83 38.75 13.21
CA PHE A 310 -24.71 39.16 12.36
C PHE A 310 -25.01 40.51 11.72
N GLY A 311 -24.73 41.54 12.53
CA GLY A 311 -24.60 42.90 12.08
C GLY A 311 -23.28 43.09 11.32
N ALA A 312 -23.41 43.82 10.22
CA ALA A 312 -22.38 44.48 9.43
C ALA A 312 -21.03 44.70 10.13
N PHE A 313 -19.96 44.12 9.56
CA PHE A 313 -18.63 44.73 9.61
C PHE A 313 -17.95 44.57 8.25
N GLY A 314 -18.01 45.64 7.46
CA GLY A 314 -17.15 45.84 6.31
C GLY A 314 -15.71 46.02 6.78
N GLY A 315 -14.80 45.25 6.20
CA GLY A 315 -13.38 45.29 6.54
C GLY A 315 -12.59 44.40 5.61
N SER A 316 -12.31 44.92 4.41
CA SER A 316 -11.52 44.30 3.35
C SER A 316 -10.08 44.06 3.80
N ARG A 317 -9.82 42.98 4.52
CA ARG A 317 -8.47 42.41 4.65
C ARG A 317 -8.38 41.19 3.75
N LYS A 318 -7.48 41.25 2.76
CA LYS A 318 -7.15 40.13 1.89
C LYS A 318 -6.58 39.01 2.78
N LEU A 319 -7.44 38.06 3.13
CA LEU A 319 -7.02 36.80 3.73
C LEU A 319 -6.26 36.04 2.66
N GLU A 320 -4.94 35.91 2.82
CA GLU A 320 -4.15 34.97 2.06
C GLU A 320 -4.77 33.58 2.24
N SER A 321 -5.05 32.89 1.14
CA SER A 321 -5.66 31.55 1.18
C SER A 321 -4.82 30.62 2.06
N PRO A 322 -5.43 29.76 2.90
CA PRO A 322 -4.70 28.81 3.74
C PRO A 322 -3.79 27.88 2.94
N ALA A 323 -4.06 27.67 1.64
CA ALA A 323 -3.18 26.95 0.73
C ALA A 323 -1.82 27.65 0.53
N THR A 324 -1.83 28.98 0.43
CA THR A 324 -0.62 29.81 0.27
C THR A 324 0.24 29.84 1.54
N VAL A 325 -0.38 29.75 2.71
CA VAL A 325 0.32 29.69 4.01
C VAL A 325 1.01 28.33 4.18
N ALA A 326 0.32 27.23 3.84
CA ALA A 326 0.87 25.88 3.90
C ALA A 326 2.05 25.69 2.92
N GLU A 327 1.95 26.22 1.70
CA GLU A 327 3.03 26.15 0.71
C GLU A 327 4.28 26.95 1.14
N ARG A 328 4.07 28.09 1.83
CA ARG A 328 5.17 28.90 2.39
C ARG A 328 5.89 28.19 3.53
N GLN A 329 5.15 27.48 4.39
CA GLN A 329 5.70 26.77 5.54
C GLN A 329 6.54 25.54 5.13
N VAL A 330 6.12 24.81 4.09
CA VAL A 330 6.91 23.71 3.49
C VAL A 330 8.18 24.23 2.81
N ARG A 331 8.10 25.38 2.14
CA ARG A 331 9.25 26.01 1.47
C ARG A 331 10.28 26.56 2.46
N GLU A 332 9.84 27.06 3.61
CA GLU A 332 10.72 27.58 4.67
C GLU A 332 11.43 26.44 5.43
N GLN A 333 10.78 25.28 5.61
CA GLN A 333 11.44 24.08 6.16
C GLN A 333 12.50 23.52 5.21
N LEU A 334 12.27 23.55 3.89
CA LEU A 334 13.26 23.12 2.89
C LEU A 334 14.48 24.06 2.81
N GLN A 335 14.34 25.34 3.16
CA GLN A 335 15.46 26.30 3.14
C GLN A 335 16.29 26.30 4.43
N ARG A 336 15.73 25.85 5.57
CA ARG A 336 16.48 25.75 6.85
C ARG A 336 17.33 24.49 7.00
N GLY A 337 17.29 23.55 6.05
CA GLY A 337 18.13 22.34 6.05
C GLY A 337 19.57 22.53 5.53
N GLY A 338 19.96 23.75 5.15
CA GLY A 338 21.29 24.03 4.59
C GLY A 338 22.31 24.50 5.63
N THR A 339 23.44 23.80 5.71
CA THR A 339 24.68 24.14 6.45
C THR A 339 24.80 23.70 7.93
N ALA A 340 24.62 22.41 8.18
CA ALA A 340 25.28 21.78 9.33
C ALA A 340 26.68 21.29 8.91
N LYS A 341 27.68 21.80 9.63
CA LYS A 341 29.12 21.56 9.49
C LYS A 341 29.45 20.06 9.56
N LEU A 342 30.16 19.54 8.56
CA LEU A 342 30.71 18.18 8.55
C LEU A 342 31.58 17.93 9.79
N PRO A 343 31.30 16.91 10.62
CA PRO A 343 32.25 16.46 11.63
C PRO A 343 33.38 15.66 10.96
N THR A 344 34.61 16.07 11.24
CA THR A 344 35.85 15.37 10.92
C THR A 344 35.84 13.90 11.39
N PRO A 345 36.43 12.96 10.62
CA PRO A 345 36.51 11.57 11.02
C PRO A 345 37.46 11.36 12.22
N PRO A 346 37.18 10.42 13.14
CA PRO A 346 38.07 10.11 14.25
C PRO A 346 39.36 9.41 13.78
N PRO A 347 40.50 9.60 14.48
CA PRO A 347 41.75 8.95 14.14
C PRO A 347 41.71 7.44 14.40
N SER A 348 42.25 6.68 13.45
CA SER A 348 42.40 5.23 13.45
C SER A 348 43.12 4.71 14.71
N PRO A 349 42.66 3.61 15.34
CA PRO A 349 43.41 2.97 16.41
C PRO A 349 44.67 2.30 15.84
N THR A 350 45.80 2.65 16.44
CA THR A 350 47.12 2.05 16.22
C THR A 350 47.07 0.53 16.47
N ARG A 351 47.19 -0.23 15.38
CA ARG A 351 47.29 -1.69 15.41
C ARG A 351 48.65 -2.07 16.00
N LYS A 352 48.66 -2.49 17.25
CA LYS A 352 49.81 -3.13 17.91
C LYS A 352 50.28 -4.31 17.07
N LEU A 353 51.55 -4.27 16.67
CA LEU A 353 52.30 -5.40 16.11
C LEU A 353 52.33 -6.54 17.12
N ALA A 354 51.78 -7.69 16.75
CA ALA A 354 52.07 -8.97 17.35
C ALA A 354 53.23 -9.63 16.58
N PRO A 355 54.15 -10.35 17.25
CA PRO A 355 55.28 -11.00 16.61
C PRO A 355 54.84 -12.26 15.83
N PRO A 356 55.57 -12.65 14.76
CA PRO A 356 55.27 -13.89 14.04
C PRO A 356 55.71 -15.13 14.84
N ALA A 357 54.80 -16.09 14.95
CA ALA A 357 55.08 -17.44 15.42
C ALA A 357 55.94 -18.22 14.39
N PRO A 358 56.78 -19.17 14.84
CA PRO A 358 57.67 -19.93 13.97
C PRO A 358 56.94 -21.01 13.16
N ALA A 359 57.30 -21.11 11.88
CA ALA A 359 56.86 -22.19 11.02
C ALA A 359 57.50 -23.52 11.48
N VAL A 360 56.62 -24.44 11.85
CA VAL A 360 56.88 -25.86 12.08
C VAL A 360 57.29 -26.50 10.75
N VAL A 361 58.54 -26.92 10.63
CA VAL A 361 59.00 -27.85 9.58
C VAL A 361 58.92 -29.26 10.16
N THR A 362 57.96 -30.03 9.70
CA THR A 362 57.82 -31.46 9.99
C THR A 362 58.80 -32.29 9.16
N ARG A 363 59.45 -33.22 9.85
CA ARG A 363 60.19 -34.40 9.33
C ARG A 363 59.36 -35.21 8.33
N SER A 364 60.03 -35.83 7.35
CA SER A 364 60.16 -37.31 7.22
C SER A 364 60.57 -37.73 5.80
N GLY A 365 61.37 -38.81 5.70
CA GLY A 365 61.77 -39.44 4.43
C GLY A 365 63.27 -39.68 4.31
N SER A 366 63.88 -40.61 5.05
CA SER A 366 64.02 -42.05 4.71
C SER A 366 65.21 -42.39 3.79
N ALA A 367 66.23 -42.99 4.42
CA ALA A 367 67.04 -44.13 3.98
C ALA A 367 67.89 -44.08 2.69
N LYS A 368 69.19 -44.45 2.84
CA LYS A 368 69.92 -45.60 2.20
C LYS A 368 71.44 -45.31 2.25
N VAL A 369 72.18 -45.73 3.29
CA VAL A 369 72.94 -47.00 3.44
C VAL A 369 73.59 -47.53 2.15
N ALA A 370 74.93 -47.42 2.08
CA ALA A 370 75.93 -48.28 1.41
C ALA A 370 77.18 -47.41 1.14
N ALA A 371 78.44 -47.79 1.33
CA ALA A 371 79.09 -48.98 1.86
C ALA A 371 80.54 -48.58 2.21
N ALA A 372 81.11 -49.17 3.26
CA ALA A 372 82.55 -49.42 3.40
C ALA A 372 82.97 -50.50 2.35
N PRO A 373 84.24 -50.93 2.16
CA PRO A 373 85.39 -50.90 3.09
C PRO A 373 86.76 -50.65 2.42
N GLY A 374 87.86 -50.69 3.18
CA GLY A 374 89.19 -50.76 2.55
C GLY A 374 90.41 -50.53 3.43
N THR A 375 90.52 -51.25 4.55
CA THR A 375 91.74 -51.37 5.34
C THR A 375 92.84 -52.05 4.50
N GLN A 376 94.00 -51.42 4.30
CA GLN A 376 95.20 -52.09 3.79
C GLN A 376 96.47 -51.78 4.60
N LYS A 377 97.23 -52.86 4.78
CA LYS A 377 98.42 -53.06 5.60
C LYS A 377 99.65 -52.30 5.08
N GLY A 378 100.37 -51.70 6.03
CA GLY A 378 101.82 -51.84 6.23
C GLY A 378 102.78 -51.75 5.04
N LYS A 379 103.63 -50.71 5.05
CA LYS A 379 105.01 -50.75 4.55
C LYS A 379 105.93 -49.90 5.45
N PRO A 380 107.16 -50.35 5.77
CA PRO A 380 108.10 -49.61 6.60
C PRO A 380 108.73 -48.45 5.83
N VAL A 381 108.81 -47.29 6.49
CA VAL A 381 109.42 -46.06 5.97
C VAL A 381 110.95 -46.18 6.08
N PRO A 382 111.72 -46.00 4.99
CA PRO A 382 113.16 -45.92 5.05
C PRO A 382 113.59 -44.59 5.70
N VAL A 383 114.56 -44.67 6.60
CA VAL A 383 115.14 -43.51 7.29
C VAL A 383 115.88 -42.66 6.24
N GLU A 384 115.21 -41.61 5.75
CA GLU A 384 115.79 -40.58 4.87
C GLU A 384 116.69 -39.64 5.67
N ASP A 385 117.80 -39.26 5.03
CA ASP A 385 118.84 -38.38 5.55
C ASP A 385 118.26 -36.97 5.86
N PRO A 386 118.39 -36.44 7.09
CA PRO A 386 117.72 -35.22 7.56
C PRO A 386 117.97 -33.92 6.74
N ARG A 387 118.92 -33.92 5.80
CA ARG A 387 119.15 -32.81 4.87
C ARG A 387 118.21 -32.80 3.66
N GLU A 388 117.77 -33.96 3.16
CA GLU A 388 116.84 -34.03 2.02
C GLU A 388 115.40 -33.76 2.43
N ALA A 389 114.99 -34.19 3.64
CA ALA A 389 113.67 -33.88 4.20
C ALA A 389 113.43 -32.37 4.35
N ARG A 390 114.46 -31.59 4.73
CA ARG A 390 114.37 -30.12 4.82
C ARG A 390 114.24 -29.45 3.45
N ARG A 391 114.91 -29.95 2.40
CA ARG A 391 114.77 -29.42 1.04
C ARG A 391 113.38 -29.70 0.47
N ARG A 392 112.85 -30.92 0.65
CA ARG A 392 111.48 -31.25 0.25
C ARG A 392 110.44 -30.43 1.01
N GLN A 393 110.60 -30.23 2.32
CA GLN A 393 109.71 -29.36 3.10
C GLN A 393 109.74 -27.91 2.63
N GLN A 394 110.93 -27.37 2.29
CA GLN A 394 111.03 -26.01 1.75
C GLN A 394 110.43 -25.88 0.34
N GLU A 395 110.58 -26.89 -0.52
CA GLU A 395 109.96 -26.91 -1.85
C GLU A 395 108.44 -27.09 -1.76
N GLU A 396 107.94 -27.95 -0.88
CA GLU A 396 106.51 -28.09 -0.59
C GLU A 396 105.91 -26.82 0.01
N GLU A 397 106.63 -26.12 0.89
CA GLU A 397 106.16 -24.85 1.47
C GLU A 397 106.12 -23.74 0.40
N ARG A 398 107.09 -23.68 -0.51
CA ARG A 398 107.06 -22.77 -1.66
C ARG A 398 105.94 -23.11 -2.63
N ALA A 399 105.70 -24.40 -2.90
CA ALA A 399 104.60 -24.85 -3.74
C ALA A 399 103.24 -24.53 -3.10
N ARG A 400 103.09 -24.70 -1.78
CA ARG A 400 101.88 -24.31 -1.04
C ARG A 400 101.66 -22.81 -1.06
N LYS A 401 102.70 -21.99 -0.86
CA LYS A 401 102.59 -20.52 -0.94
C LYS A 401 102.27 -20.05 -2.36
N ALA A 402 102.83 -20.68 -3.38
CA ALA A 402 102.49 -20.38 -4.78
C ALA A 402 101.04 -20.77 -5.11
N ALA A 403 100.59 -21.96 -4.70
CA ALA A 403 99.22 -22.42 -4.90
C ALA A 403 98.20 -21.57 -4.10
N GLU A 404 98.56 -21.12 -2.89
CA GLU A 404 97.72 -20.22 -2.09
C GLU A 404 97.64 -18.83 -2.72
N ALA A 405 98.75 -18.30 -3.24
CA ALA A 405 98.76 -17.03 -3.96
C ALA A 405 97.93 -17.10 -5.25
N GLU A 406 98.01 -18.21 -5.99
CA GLU A 406 97.21 -18.47 -7.19
C GLU A 406 95.72 -18.63 -6.85
N ALA A 407 95.38 -19.34 -5.77
CA ALA A 407 94.01 -19.49 -5.28
C ALA A 407 93.42 -18.13 -4.85
N ARG A 408 94.17 -17.31 -4.12
CA ARG A 408 93.76 -15.96 -3.73
C ARG A 408 93.59 -15.04 -4.94
N ALA A 409 94.46 -15.15 -5.96
CA ALA A 409 94.32 -14.40 -7.20
C ALA A 409 93.10 -14.85 -8.02
N ALA A 410 92.80 -16.15 -8.05
CA ALA A 410 91.61 -16.69 -8.70
C ALA A 410 90.32 -16.28 -7.97
N GLU A 411 90.32 -16.25 -6.63
CA GLU A 411 89.20 -15.80 -5.81
C GLU A 411 88.97 -14.28 -5.94
N ALA A 412 90.05 -13.49 -5.99
CA ALA A 412 89.97 -12.05 -6.26
C ALA A 412 89.37 -11.77 -7.66
N LYS A 413 89.77 -12.53 -8.69
CA LYS A 413 89.18 -12.42 -10.03
C LYS A 413 87.70 -12.83 -10.06
N LYS A 414 87.33 -13.91 -9.37
CA LYS A 414 85.93 -14.36 -9.25
C LYS A 414 85.06 -13.36 -8.51
N SER A 415 85.55 -12.77 -7.42
CA SER A 415 84.81 -11.75 -6.66
C SER A 415 84.68 -10.42 -7.41
N ALA A 416 85.70 -10.01 -8.18
CA ALA A 416 85.60 -8.85 -9.06
C ALA A 416 84.56 -9.06 -10.19
N ALA A 417 84.59 -10.22 -10.86
CA ALA A 417 83.62 -10.56 -11.90
C ALA A 417 82.18 -10.68 -11.34
N ALA A 418 82.02 -11.22 -10.12
CA ALA A 418 80.72 -11.29 -9.46
C ALA A 418 80.17 -9.89 -9.12
N LYS A 419 81.01 -8.98 -8.60
CA LYS A 419 80.62 -7.59 -8.31
C LYS A 419 80.23 -6.82 -9.58
N GLU A 420 80.96 -7.03 -10.69
CA GLU A 420 80.61 -6.41 -11.96
C GLU A 420 79.29 -6.95 -12.53
N ALA A 421 79.06 -8.26 -12.43
CA ALA A 421 77.80 -8.88 -12.85
C ALA A 421 76.62 -8.42 -11.99
N GLU A 422 76.82 -8.23 -10.69
CA GLU A 422 75.81 -7.68 -9.77
C GLU A 422 75.49 -6.22 -10.09
N ALA A 423 76.51 -5.39 -10.33
CA ALA A 423 76.33 -3.99 -10.74
C ALA A 423 75.53 -3.88 -12.06
N LYS A 424 75.82 -4.74 -13.04
CA LYS A 424 75.07 -4.81 -14.31
C LYS A 424 73.62 -5.23 -14.10
N LYS A 425 73.34 -6.18 -13.21
CA LYS A 425 71.97 -6.58 -12.86
C LYS A 425 71.19 -5.45 -12.19
N ILE A 426 71.81 -4.73 -11.26
CA ILE A 426 71.19 -3.59 -10.58
C ILE A 426 70.89 -2.46 -11.58
N ALA A 427 71.81 -2.17 -12.50
CA ALA A 427 71.59 -1.17 -13.54
C ALA A 427 70.42 -1.55 -14.47
N ALA A 428 70.35 -2.81 -14.91
CA ALA A 428 69.26 -3.30 -15.73
C ALA A 428 67.90 -3.27 -15.00
N GLN A 429 67.88 -3.63 -13.71
CA GLN A 429 66.67 -3.53 -12.88
C GLN A 429 66.18 -2.09 -12.74
N LYS A 430 67.08 -1.13 -12.49
CA LYS A 430 66.73 0.29 -12.42
C LYS A 430 66.15 0.83 -13.73
N GLU A 431 66.65 0.37 -14.88
CA GLU A 431 66.09 0.78 -16.18
C GLU A 431 64.68 0.21 -16.41
N VAL A 432 64.45 -1.05 -16.03
CA VAL A 432 63.13 -1.68 -16.10
C VAL A 432 62.13 -0.99 -15.17
N GLU A 433 62.53 -0.66 -13.93
CA GLU A 433 61.71 0.08 -12.98
C GLU A 433 61.37 1.48 -13.49
N LYS A 434 62.34 2.20 -14.09
CA LYS A 434 62.09 3.51 -14.70
C LYS A 434 61.07 3.43 -15.84
N LYS A 435 61.20 2.45 -16.74
CA LYS A 435 60.24 2.23 -17.85
C LYS A 435 58.86 1.84 -17.32
N LYS A 436 58.79 1.03 -16.27
CA LYS A 436 57.53 0.66 -15.61
C LYS A 436 56.85 1.89 -14.99
N ALA A 437 57.60 2.73 -14.29
CA ALA A 437 57.09 3.96 -13.68
C ALA A 437 56.57 4.95 -14.75
N GLU A 438 57.27 5.10 -15.87
CA GLU A 438 56.81 5.96 -16.98
C GLU A 438 55.53 5.41 -17.63
N ALA A 439 55.44 4.09 -17.84
CA ALA A 439 54.24 3.45 -18.39
C ALA A 439 53.04 3.57 -17.43
N GLU A 440 53.27 3.46 -16.13
CA GLU A 440 52.24 3.66 -15.11
C GLU A 440 51.77 5.11 -15.04
N ALA A 441 52.69 6.08 -15.10
CA ALA A 441 52.35 7.50 -15.15
C ALA A 441 51.49 7.84 -16.39
N LYS A 442 51.81 7.27 -17.56
CA LYS A 442 51.00 7.43 -18.79
C LYS A 442 49.61 6.82 -18.64
N LYS A 443 49.48 5.64 -18.00
CA LYS A 443 48.17 5.02 -17.72
C LYS A 443 47.33 5.86 -16.77
N VAL A 444 47.93 6.40 -15.71
CA VAL A 444 47.23 7.27 -14.75
C VAL A 444 46.76 8.56 -15.43
N ALA A 445 47.59 9.17 -16.30
CA ALA A 445 47.19 10.36 -17.06
C ALA A 445 46.01 10.08 -18.01
N ALA A 446 46.06 8.96 -18.75
CA ALA A 446 44.96 8.56 -19.65
C ALA A 446 43.65 8.26 -18.90
N LEU A 447 43.73 7.62 -17.73
CA LEU A 447 42.56 7.38 -16.87
C LEU A 447 41.95 8.69 -16.36
N LYS A 448 42.77 9.64 -15.92
CA LYS A 448 42.31 10.97 -15.48
C LYS A 448 41.62 11.74 -16.61
N GLU A 449 42.15 11.68 -17.83
CA GLU A 449 41.51 12.32 -18.99
C GLU A 449 40.19 11.65 -19.36
N ALA A 450 40.13 10.32 -19.33
CA ALA A 450 38.90 9.57 -19.58
C ALA A 450 37.82 9.85 -18.51
N GLU A 451 38.22 9.98 -17.25
CA GLU A 451 37.33 10.34 -16.14
C GLU A 451 36.81 11.78 -16.29
N ALA A 452 37.67 12.73 -16.65
CA ALA A 452 37.26 14.11 -16.93
C ALA A 452 36.25 14.20 -18.08
N LYS A 453 36.46 13.43 -19.16
CA LYS A 453 35.51 13.36 -20.29
C LYS A 453 34.17 12.74 -19.88
N LYS A 454 34.19 11.67 -19.06
CA LYS A 454 32.96 11.07 -18.52
C LYS A 454 32.21 12.04 -17.60
N ALA A 455 32.91 12.77 -16.74
CA ALA A 455 32.32 13.76 -15.86
C ALA A 455 31.69 14.93 -16.64
N ALA A 456 32.33 15.40 -17.72
CA ALA A 456 31.76 16.43 -18.58
C ALA A 456 30.49 15.94 -19.30
N ALA A 457 30.51 14.73 -19.86
CA ALA A 457 29.34 14.14 -20.52
C ALA A 457 28.18 13.89 -19.54
N ALA A 458 28.48 13.48 -18.29
CA ALA A 458 27.48 13.30 -17.24
C ALA A 458 26.82 14.63 -16.87
N LYS A 459 27.60 15.71 -16.70
CA LYS A 459 27.06 17.06 -16.43
C LYS A 459 26.18 17.58 -17.56
N GLU A 460 26.56 17.35 -18.81
CA GLU A 460 25.74 17.73 -19.97
C GLU A 460 24.43 16.94 -20.01
N ALA A 461 24.48 15.63 -19.74
CA ALA A 461 23.29 14.79 -19.68
C ALA A 461 22.34 15.19 -18.53
N GLU A 462 22.89 15.53 -17.38
CA GLU A 462 22.13 16.05 -16.24
C GLU A 462 21.47 17.39 -16.55
N ALA A 463 22.20 18.33 -17.16
CA ALA A 463 21.65 19.60 -17.60
C ALA A 463 20.48 19.43 -18.59
N LYS A 464 20.61 18.49 -19.55
CA LYS A 464 19.51 18.15 -20.49
C LYS A 464 18.30 17.55 -19.78
N ARG A 465 18.51 16.69 -18.77
CA ARG A 465 17.41 16.12 -17.96
C ARG A 465 16.68 17.20 -17.15
N ILE A 466 17.42 18.10 -16.51
CA ILE A 466 16.85 19.22 -15.76
C ILE A 466 16.05 20.15 -16.68
N ALA A 467 16.56 20.46 -17.87
CA ALA A 467 15.85 21.27 -18.86
C ALA A 467 14.54 20.60 -19.32
N ALA A 468 14.59 19.30 -19.64
CA ALA A 468 13.40 18.54 -20.04
C ALA A 468 12.36 18.42 -18.91
N GLN A 469 12.80 18.27 -17.65
CA GLN A 469 11.91 18.26 -16.48
C GLN A 469 11.22 19.61 -16.30
N LYS A 470 11.96 20.73 -16.41
CA LYS A 470 11.37 22.07 -16.33
C LYS A 470 10.35 22.33 -17.44
N GLU A 471 10.61 21.88 -18.66
CA GLU A 471 9.65 21.98 -19.77
C GLU A 471 8.38 21.13 -19.50
N ALA A 472 8.55 19.92 -18.98
CA ALA A 472 7.42 19.06 -18.62
C ALA A 472 6.59 19.64 -17.47
N GLU A 473 7.23 20.22 -16.45
CA GLU A 473 6.55 20.92 -15.36
C GLU A 473 5.80 22.16 -15.85
N ALA A 474 6.39 22.95 -16.75
CA ALA A 474 5.72 24.10 -17.35
C ALA A 474 4.46 23.68 -18.14
N LYS A 475 4.54 22.59 -18.92
CA LYS A 475 3.37 22.03 -19.63
C LYS A 475 2.29 21.54 -18.67
N LYS A 476 2.66 20.88 -17.56
CA LYS A 476 1.72 20.47 -16.52
C LYS A 476 1.04 21.67 -15.85
N GLN A 477 1.80 22.70 -15.51
CA GLN A 477 1.25 23.92 -14.92
C GLN A 477 0.30 24.65 -15.88
N ALA A 478 0.60 24.65 -17.19
CA ALA A 478 -0.31 25.20 -18.20
C ALA A 478 -1.63 24.41 -18.26
N ALA A 479 -1.57 23.08 -18.31
CA ALA A 479 -2.77 22.23 -18.31
C ALA A 479 -3.62 22.37 -17.03
N ILE A 480 -2.98 22.52 -15.86
CA ILE A 480 -3.70 22.77 -14.60
C ILE A 480 -4.41 24.13 -14.64
N ARG A 481 -3.78 25.16 -15.20
CA ARG A 481 -4.42 26.50 -15.33
C ARG A 481 -5.62 26.47 -16.27
N GLU A 482 -5.56 25.69 -17.34
CA GLU A 482 -6.68 25.48 -18.28
C GLU A 482 -7.85 24.79 -17.56
N LEU A 483 -7.62 23.67 -16.88
CA LEU A 483 -8.66 22.97 -16.11
C LEU A 483 -9.28 23.84 -15.01
N LEU A 484 -8.48 24.69 -14.34
CA LEU A 484 -9.00 25.63 -13.35
C LEU A 484 -9.85 26.74 -13.98
N ALA A 485 -9.54 27.16 -15.21
CA ALA A 485 -10.36 28.12 -15.94
C ALA A 485 -11.71 27.49 -16.32
N ASP A 486 -11.70 26.25 -16.83
CA ASP A 486 -12.92 25.51 -17.19
C ASP A 486 -13.83 25.29 -15.98
N LEU A 487 -13.27 24.86 -14.85
CA LEU A 487 -14.03 24.69 -13.60
C LEU A 487 -14.60 26.02 -13.08
N ALA A 488 -13.88 27.13 -13.25
CA ALA A 488 -14.37 28.44 -12.86
C ALA A 488 -15.54 28.91 -13.74
N GLU A 489 -15.55 28.56 -15.03
CA GLU A 489 -16.69 28.80 -15.91
C GLU A 489 -17.88 27.91 -15.55
N GLU A 490 -17.68 26.62 -15.29
CA GLU A 490 -18.76 25.72 -14.86
C GLU A 490 -19.41 26.18 -13.55
N ILE A 491 -18.62 26.63 -12.56
CA ILE A 491 -19.15 27.19 -11.31
C ILE A 491 -19.99 28.45 -11.57
N LYS A 492 -19.57 29.33 -12.49
CA LYS A 492 -20.35 30.52 -12.86
C LYS A 492 -21.68 30.14 -13.52
N GLU A 493 -21.67 29.16 -14.41
CA GLU A 493 -22.89 28.67 -15.06
C GLU A 493 -23.85 28.02 -14.05
N ARG A 494 -23.36 27.12 -13.20
CA ARG A 494 -24.15 26.48 -12.13
C ARG A 494 -24.73 27.48 -11.15
N THR A 495 -23.97 28.52 -10.79
CA THR A 495 -24.46 29.57 -9.87
C THR A 495 -25.48 30.51 -10.53
N ALA A 496 -25.38 30.74 -11.84
CA ALA A 496 -26.43 31.43 -12.60
C ALA A 496 -27.73 30.59 -12.63
N ALA A 497 -27.62 29.30 -12.98
CA ALA A 497 -28.75 28.38 -13.00
C ALA A 497 -29.44 28.25 -11.63
N ALA A 498 -28.66 28.17 -10.54
CA ALA A 498 -29.19 28.14 -9.18
C ALA A 498 -29.95 29.42 -8.80
N ARG A 499 -29.51 30.59 -9.27
CA ARG A 499 -30.22 31.86 -9.04
C ARG A 499 -31.54 31.91 -9.80
N ASP A 500 -31.59 31.38 -11.01
CA ASP A 500 -32.82 31.34 -11.80
C ASP A 500 -33.82 30.34 -11.21
N ALA A 501 -33.38 29.14 -10.80
CA ALA A 501 -34.21 28.19 -10.07
C ALA A 501 -34.77 28.78 -8.76
N LEU A 502 -33.98 29.59 -8.05
CA LEU A 502 -34.44 30.27 -6.83
C LEU A 502 -35.50 31.35 -7.11
N LYS A 503 -35.46 32.00 -8.29
CA LYS A 503 -36.54 32.91 -8.71
C LYS A 503 -37.81 32.13 -9.02
N GLU A 504 -37.71 31.03 -9.76
CA GLU A 504 -38.85 30.16 -10.07
C GLU A 504 -39.52 29.62 -8.80
N LEU A 505 -38.73 29.16 -7.82
CA LEU A 505 -39.26 28.72 -6.52
C LEU A 505 -40.03 29.84 -5.80
N LYS A 506 -39.51 31.06 -5.80
CA LYS A 506 -40.20 32.21 -5.18
C LYS A 506 -41.51 32.56 -5.89
N ASP A 507 -41.56 32.41 -7.20
CA ASP A 507 -42.79 32.65 -7.97
C ASP A 507 -43.82 31.53 -7.72
N ILE A 508 -43.38 30.27 -7.59
CA ILE A 508 -44.22 29.15 -7.13
C ILE A 508 -44.76 29.41 -5.73
N GLU A 509 -43.91 29.80 -4.77
CA GLU A 509 -44.33 30.13 -3.39
C GLU A 509 -45.39 31.23 -3.36
N ARG A 510 -45.22 32.29 -4.15
CA ARG A 510 -46.22 33.37 -4.28
C ARG A 510 -47.54 32.85 -4.85
N SER A 511 -47.50 32.00 -5.87
CA SER A 511 -48.71 31.41 -6.47
C SER A 511 -49.43 30.46 -5.50
N ALA A 512 -48.68 29.64 -4.75
CA ALA A 512 -49.21 28.72 -3.76
C ALA A 512 -49.83 29.49 -2.57
N ALA A 513 -49.20 30.57 -2.12
CA ALA A 513 -49.75 31.43 -1.08
C ALA A 513 -51.08 32.08 -1.49
N ALA A 514 -51.25 32.45 -2.76
CA ALA A 514 -52.52 32.93 -3.30
C ALA A 514 -53.59 31.81 -3.28
N GLY A 515 -53.25 30.61 -3.75
CA GLY A 515 -54.17 29.46 -3.73
C GLY A 515 -54.60 29.07 -2.31
N LEU A 516 -53.69 29.12 -1.33
CA LEU A 516 -53.99 28.79 0.06
C LEU A 516 -55.00 29.77 0.69
N LYS A 517 -54.95 31.03 0.28
CA LYS A 517 -55.92 32.07 0.69
C LYS A 517 -57.31 31.85 0.09
N GLU A 518 -57.39 31.36 -1.15
CA GLU A 518 -58.67 31.00 -1.77
C GLU A 518 -59.31 29.79 -1.09
N VAL A 519 -58.52 28.75 -0.77
CA VAL A 519 -58.99 27.57 -0.04
C VAL A 519 -59.47 27.93 1.37
N SER A 520 -58.78 28.81 2.09
CA SER A 520 -59.26 29.26 3.41
C SER A 520 -60.61 29.99 3.31
N GLY A 521 -60.79 30.82 2.27
CA GLY A 521 -62.07 31.50 2.03
C GLY A 521 -63.20 30.54 1.65
N ALA A 522 -62.89 29.48 0.88
CA ALA A 522 -63.85 28.43 0.56
C ALA A 522 -64.26 27.61 1.80
N ARG A 523 -63.32 27.28 2.69
CA ARG A 523 -63.61 26.58 3.95
C ARG A 523 -64.56 27.37 4.85
N SER A 524 -64.35 28.68 5.02
CA SER A 524 -65.26 29.51 5.81
C SER A 524 -66.69 29.52 5.24
N LYS A 525 -66.85 29.50 3.91
CA LYS A 525 -68.18 29.39 3.28
C LYS A 525 -68.82 28.02 3.48
N VAL A 526 -68.02 26.94 3.50
CA VAL A 526 -68.52 25.60 3.81
C VAL A 526 -68.97 25.52 5.26
N GLU A 527 -68.20 26.08 6.20
CA GLU A 527 -68.57 26.12 7.63
C GLU A 527 -69.86 26.92 7.88
N GLU A 528 -70.04 28.05 7.19
CA GLU A 528 -71.29 28.83 7.22
C GLU A 528 -72.46 28.01 6.67
N ALA A 529 -72.29 27.35 5.52
CA ALA A 529 -73.32 26.49 4.94
C ALA A 529 -73.67 25.28 5.84
N GLU A 530 -72.69 24.68 6.52
CA GLU A 530 -72.92 23.60 7.48
C GLU A 530 -73.72 24.09 8.71
N SER A 531 -73.44 25.30 9.19
CA SER A 531 -74.23 25.93 10.25
C SER A 531 -75.68 26.17 9.81
N ASP A 532 -75.89 26.65 8.58
CA ASP A 532 -77.22 26.85 8.02
C ASP A 532 -77.98 25.53 7.90
N VAL A 533 -77.35 24.48 7.38
CA VAL A 533 -77.95 23.14 7.29
C VAL A 533 -78.36 22.61 8.66
N LYS A 534 -77.52 22.78 9.69
CA LYS A 534 -77.88 22.41 11.08
C LYS A 534 -79.09 23.20 11.58
N SER A 535 -79.14 24.50 11.32
CA SER A 535 -80.29 25.33 11.73
C SER A 535 -81.60 24.90 11.05
N VAL A 536 -81.54 24.51 9.77
CA VAL A 536 -82.69 23.99 9.01
C VAL A 536 -83.11 22.63 9.56
N GLN A 537 -82.16 21.77 9.90
CA GLN A 537 -82.42 20.47 10.51
C GLN A 537 -83.14 20.63 11.86
N ASP A 538 -82.64 21.52 12.73
CA ASP A 538 -83.28 21.83 14.02
C ASP A 538 -84.70 22.38 13.84
N ALA A 539 -84.91 23.24 12.84
CA ALA A 539 -86.23 23.76 12.51
C ALA A 539 -87.18 22.67 12.00
N LEU A 540 -86.67 21.73 11.20
CA LEU A 540 -87.43 20.58 10.71
C LEU A 540 -87.84 19.64 11.85
N ASP A 541 -86.93 19.34 12.76
CA ASP A 541 -87.19 18.49 13.92
C ASP A 541 -88.21 19.14 14.87
N ALA A 542 -88.10 20.46 15.08
CA ALA A 542 -89.10 21.22 15.83
C ALA A 542 -90.49 21.21 15.13
N ALA A 543 -90.53 21.29 13.80
CA ALA A 543 -91.78 21.21 13.05
C ALA A 543 -92.41 19.81 13.12
N LEU A 544 -91.60 18.74 13.04
CA LEU A 544 -92.05 17.36 13.21
C LEU A 544 -92.60 17.11 14.61
N ALA A 545 -91.95 17.65 15.65
CA ALA A 545 -92.45 17.58 17.02
C ALA A 545 -93.83 18.25 17.15
N LYS A 546 -94.00 19.45 16.58
CA LYS A 546 -95.30 20.15 16.54
C LYS A 546 -96.37 19.36 15.79
N ARG A 547 -96.03 18.78 14.64
CA ARG A 547 -96.95 17.93 13.86
C ARG A 547 -97.40 16.71 14.66
N ASN A 548 -96.48 16.04 15.36
CA ASN A 548 -96.78 14.85 16.15
C ASN A 548 -97.65 15.20 17.37
N ALA A 549 -97.44 16.37 18.00
CA ALA A 549 -98.33 16.88 19.05
C ALA A 549 -99.74 17.14 18.51
N ALA A 550 -99.86 17.87 17.39
CA ALA A 550 -101.16 18.14 16.76
C ALA A 550 -101.87 16.84 16.31
N ALA A 551 -101.13 15.83 15.86
CA ALA A 551 -101.69 14.52 15.50
C ALA A 551 -102.24 13.78 16.73
N LYS A 552 -101.55 13.85 17.88
CA LYS A 552 -102.04 13.31 19.16
C LYS A 552 -103.30 14.03 19.61
N ASP A 553 -103.33 15.36 19.53
CA ASP A 553 -104.50 16.17 19.90
C ASP A 553 -105.70 15.84 18.99
N ALA A 554 -105.47 15.69 17.68
CA ALA A 554 -106.50 15.29 16.73
C ALA A 554 -107.02 13.87 17.00
N GLN A 555 -106.15 12.94 17.41
CA GLN A 555 -106.57 11.58 17.81
C GLN A 555 -107.42 11.62 19.09
N ALA A 556 -107.00 12.37 20.10
CA ALA A 556 -107.78 12.56 21.33
C ALA A 556 -109.16 13.17 21.03
N ALA A 557 -109.24 14.15 20.13
CA ALA A 557 -110.52 14.73 19.70
C ALA A 557 -111.43 13.71 19.00
N LYS A 558 -110.86 12.84 18.14
CA LYS A 558 -111.62 11.73 17.51
C LYS A 558 -112.15 10.76 18.56
N ASP A 559 -111.34 10.39 19.54
CA ASP A 559 -111.74 9.47 20.60
C ASP A 559 -112.89 10.05 21.45
N VAL A 560 -112.88 11.36 21.71
CA VAL A 560 -114.00 12.08 22.36
C VAL A 560 -115.28 12.02 21.53
N VAL A 561 -115.19 12.23 20.20
CA VAL A 561 -116.35 12.16 19.30
C VAL A 561 -116.92 10.73 19.27
N VAL A 562 -116.07 9.71 19.18
CA VAL A 562 -116.50 8.30 19.22
C VAL A 562 -117.17 7.97 20.56
N ALA A 563 -116.62 8.45 21.67
CA ALA A 563 -117.24 8.29 22.99
C ALA A 563 -118.62 8.98 23.07
N ALA A 564 -118.74 10.21 22.55
CA ALA A 564 -119.99 10.94 22.48
C ALA A 564 -121.03 10.23 21.59
N GLU A 565 -120.62 9.70 20.44
CA GLU A 565 -121.49 8.94 19.53
C GLU A 565 -121.98 7.65 20.20
N LYS A 566 -121.10 6.93 20.89
CA LYS A 566 -121.46 5.73 21.67
C LYS A 566 -122.47 6.07 22.77
N ALA A 567 -122.26 7.16 23.51
CA ALA A 567 -123.19 7.65 24.53
C ALA A 567 -124.56 8.00 23.91
N LEU A 568 -124.57 8.73 22.79
CA LEU A 568 -125.80 9.07 22.07
C LEU A 568 -126.56 7.81 21.61
N ARG A 569 -125.85 6.80 21.10
CA ARG A 569 -126.43 5.51 20.70
C ARG A 569 -127.10 4.81 21.87
N THR A 570 -126.46 4.77 23.05
CA THR A 570 -127.06 4.17 24.25
C THR A 570 -128.36 4.87 24.68
N VAL A 571 -128.42 6.21 24.56
CA VAL A 571 -129.63 6.99 24.86
C VAL A 571 -130.75 6.68 23.86
N VAL A 572 -130.43 6.53 22.57
CA VAL A 572 -131.42 6.25 21.51
C VAL A 572 -131.96 4.82 21.60
N THR A 573 -131.14 3.82 21.91
CA THR A 573 -131.58 2.41 21.98
C THR A 573 -132.20 2.02 23.33
N GLY A 574 -132.03 2.82 24.38
CA GLY A 574 -132.52 2.55 25.74
C GLY A 574 -133.98 2.92 26.02
N LYS A 575 -134.76 3.38 25.04
CA LYS A 575 -136.22 3.54 25.15
C LYS A 575 -136.94 2.40 24.43
N LYS A 576 -137.21 1.30 25.15
CA LYS A 576 -138.32 0.39 24.87
C LYS A 576 -138.88 -0.14 26.18
#